data_AF-A0AAV2S724-F1
#
_entry.id   AF-A0AAV2S724-F1
#
_cell.length_a   1.000
_cell.length_b   1.000
_cell.length_c   1.000
_cell.angle_alpha   90.00
_cell.angle_beta   90.00
_cell.angle_gamma   90.00
#
_symmetry.space_group_name_H-M   'P 1'
#
loop_
_entity.id
_entity.type
_entity.pdbx_description
1 polymer ?
#
loop_
_entity_poly.entity_id
_entity_poly.type
_entity_poly.pdbx_seq_one_letter_code
_entity_poly.pdbx_strand_id
1 'polypeptide(L)'
;MAHLPSAELAARRQAAFQDILEEWQTMQGSEWYAIQCPCRPDCGCMPPNEVPRIVLSSCLYVGELDYFFTQQPFLAQYGFNVRWHCDECESEMACGFPMNP
;
A
#
# COMPACT_ATOMS: atom_id res chain seq x y z
N MET A 1 -3.27 17.38 5.48
CA MET A 1 -4.16 17.40 4.29
C MET A 1 -3.28 17.26 3.07
N ALA A 2 -3.47 16.22 2.25
CA ALA A 2 -2.56 15.81 1.19
C ALA A 2 -2.13 17.00 0.31
N HIS A 3 -0.83 17.25 0.23
CA HIS A 3 -0.23 18.43 -0.39
C HIS A 3 -0.21 18.38 -1.93
N LEU A 4 -0.65 17.27 -2.53
CA LEU A 4 -0.58 17.04 -3.97
C LEU A 4 -1.92 17.37 -4.67
N PRO A 5 -1.87 17.85 -5.93
CA PRO A 5 -3.05 17.96 -6.78
C PRO A 5 -3.78 16.63 -6.93
N SER A 6 -5.12 16.67 -7.07
CA SER A 6 -5.95 15.47 -7.21
C SER A 6 -5.56 14.57 -8.39
N ALA A 7 -5.13 15.16 -9.51
CA ALA A 7 -4.65 14.42 -10.68
C ALA A 7 -3.36 13.64 -10.38
N GLU A 8 -2.47 14.19 -9.54
CA GLU A 8 -1.23 13.52 -9.15
C GLU A 8 -1.50 12.37 -8.19
N LEU A 9 -2.39 12.56 -7.21
CA LEU A 9 -2.84 11.48 -6.32
C LEU A 9 -3.48 10.33 -7.11
N ALA A 10 -4.30 10.64 -8.13
CA ALA A 10 -4.90 9.62 -8.98
C ALA A 10 -3.85 8.86 -9.79
N ALA A 11 -2.86 9.55 -10.37
CA ALA A 11 -1.77 8.93 -11.12
C ALA A 11 -0.91 8.00 -10.23
N ARG A 12 -0.58 8.45 -9.01
CA ARG A 12 0.19 7.68 -8.03
C ARG A 12 -0.56 6.43 -7.58
N ARG A 13 -1.87 6.54 -7.31
CA ARG A 13 -2.73 5.39 -7.00
C ARG A 13 -2.82 4.41 -8.18
N GLN A 14 -2.92 4.91 -9.41
CA GLN A 14 -2.95 4.06 -10.59
C GLN A 14 -1.64 3.28 -10.77
N ALA A 15 -0.48 3.92 -10.52
CA ALA A 15 0.81 3.25 -10.55
C ALA A 15 0.89 2.14 -9.48
N ALA A 16 0.56 2.48 -8.23
CA ALA A 16 0.53 1.48 -7.16
C ALA A 16 -0.49 0.36 -7.41
N PHE A 17 -1.60 0.64 -8.09
CA PHE A 17 -2.55 -0.40 -8.48
C PHE A 17 -1.92 -1.44 -9.40
N GLN A 18 -1.15 -0.98 -10.40
CA GLN A 18 -0.45 -1.90 -11.32
C GLN A 18 0.65 -2.67 -10.57
N ASP A 19 1.46 -2.01 -9.75
CA ASP A 19 2.49 -2.67 -8.93
C ASP A 19 1.89 -3.79 -8.06
N ILE A 20 0.79 -3.51 -7.37
CA ILE A 20 0.10 -4.50 -6.52
C ILE A 20 -0.36 -5.68 -7.36
N LEU A 21 -0.95 -5.41 -8.53
CA LEU A 21 -1.48 -6.45 -9.39
C LEU A 21 -0.38 -7.34 -9.97
N GLU A 22 0.73 -6.74 -10.41
CA GLU A 22 1.90 -7.47 -10.95
C GLU A 22 2.53 -8.38 -9.90
N GLU A 23 2.79 -7.86 -8.69
CA GLU A 23 3.35 -8.65 -7.59
C GLU A 23 2.39 -9.75 -7.13
N TRP A 24 1.10 -9.42 -6.97
CA TRP A 24 0.07 -10.38 -6.56
C TRP A 24 0.00 -11.60 -7.48
N GLN A 25 0.14 -11.41 -8.80
CA GLN A 25 0.14 -12.52 -9.78
C GLN A 25 1.23 -13.56 -9.51
N THR A 26 2.33 -13.19 -8.86
CA THR A 26 3.45 -14.09 -8.56
C THR A 26 3.28 -14.87 -7.26
N MET A 27 2.38 -14.43 -6.37
CA MET A 27 2.28 -14.92 -4.98
C MET A 27 0.88 -15.34 -4.55
N GLN A 28 -0.02 -15.54 -5.51
CA GLN A 28 -1.44 -15.87 -5.32
C GLN A 28 -1.69 -16.96 -4.25
N GLY A 29 -2.88 -16.93 -3.64
CA GLY A 29 -3.35 -17.97 -2.72
C GLY A 29 -3.72 -17.47 -1.32
N SER A 30 -3.46 -16.19 -1.01
CA SER A 30 -3.96 -15.51 0.18
C SER A 30 -5.16 -14.62 -0.12
N GLU A 31 -6.05 -14.44 0.86
CA GLU A 31 -7.17 -13.50 0.79
C GLU A 31 -6.73 -12.05 1.07
N TRP A 32 -5.72 -11.89 1.93
CA TRP A 32 -5.20 -10.59 2.38
C TRP A 32 -3.73 -10.45 2.02
N TYR A 33 -3.36 -9.25 1.57
CA TYR A 33 -1.97 -8.86 1.30
C TYR A 33 -1.66 -7.53 1.99
N ALA A 34 -0.45 -7.41 2.54
CA ALA A 34 0.04 -6.17 3.11
C ALA A 34 0.90 -5.42 2.09
N ILE A 35 0.55 -4.18 1.75
CA ILE A 35 1.41 -3.30 0.96
C ILE A 35 2.46 -2.65 1.85
N GLN A 36 3.71 -2.68 1.39
CA GLN A 36 4.86 -2.12 2.06
C GLN A 36 5.63 -1.20 1.10
N CYS A 37 6.12 -0.08 1.62
CA CYS A 37 6.97 0.80 0.85
C CYS A 37 8.34 0.17 0.54
N PRO A 38 9.04 0.63 -0.52
CA PRO A 38 10.35 0.08 -0.91
C PRO A 38 11.44 0.24 0.15
N CYS A 39 11.30 1.23 1.04
CA CYS A 39 12.17 1.40 2.22
C CYS A 39 12.01 0.31 3.28
N ARG A 40 11.00 -0.56 3.16
CA ARG A 40 10.68 -1.68 4.05
C ARG A 40 10.71 -1.28 5.53
N PRO A 41 9.92 -0.26 5.94
CA PRO A 41 9.86 0.11 7.35
C PRO A 41 9.32 -1.08 8.14
N ASP A 42 9.94 -1.35 9.28
CA ASP A 42 9.43 -2.32 10.24
C ASP A 42 8.61 -1.57 11.29
N CYS A 43 7.30 -1.78 11.28
CA CYS A 43 6.40 -1.15 12.24
C CYS A 43 6.33 -1.88 13.57
N GLY A 44 6.85 -3.11 13.65
CA GLY A 44 6.78 -3.96 14.83
C GLY A 44 5.38 -4.46 15.21
N CYS A 45 4.31 -3.98 14.57
CA CYS A 45 2.94 -4.40 14.88
C CYS A 45 2.48 -5.60 14.04
N MET A 46 2.96 -5.72 12.80
CA MET A 46 2.61 -6.83 11.91
C MET A 46 3.80 -7.79 11.78
N PRO A 47 3.70 -9.04 12.26
CA PRO A 47 4.71 -10.08 12.06
C PRO A 47 4.97 -10.38 10.57
N PRO A 48 6.18 -10.84 10.20
CA PRO A 48 6.55 -11.12 8.81
C PRO A 48 5.79 -12.27 8.17
N ASN A 49 5.16 -13.12 8.98
CA ASN A 49 4.44 -14.33 8.56
C ASN A 49 2.91 -14.23 8.73
N GLU A 50 2.37 -13.07 9.11
CA GLU A 50 0.93 -12.89 9.28
C GLU A 50 0.19 -12.87 7.94
N VAL A 51 0.66 -12.02 7.01
CA VAL A 51 0.12 -11.87 5.66
C VAL A 51 1.26 -11.66 4.66
N PRO A 52 1.15 -12.14 3.41
CA PRO A 52 2.16 -11.88 2.39
C PRO A 52 2.30 -10.37 2.12
N ARG A 53 3.55 -9.93 1.91
CA ARG A 53 3.88 -8.52 1.74
C ARG A 53 4.20 -8.20 0.29
N ILE A 54 3.49 -7.24 -0.27
CA ILE A 54 3.72 -6.66 -1.60
C ILE A 54 4.57 -5.40 -1.42
N VAL A 55 5.77 -5.39 -1.97
CA VAL A 55 6.66 -4.23 -1.90
C VAL A 55 6.40 -3.35 -3.12
N LEU A 56 5.87 -2.14 -2.91
CA LEU A 56 5.60 -1.20 -3.99
C LEU A 56 6.90 -0.65 -4.60
N SER A 57 6.86 -0.25 -5.87
CA SER A 57 8.00 0.39 -6.54
C SER A 57 8.28 1.80 -6.00
N SER A 58 7.23 2.46 -5.50
CA SER A 58 7.28 3.80 -4.92
C SER A 58 6.46 3.85 -3.63
N CYS A 59 6.87 4.71 -2.70
CA CYS A 59 6.12 4.88 -1.46
C CYS A 59 5.04 5.95 -1.65
N LEU A 60 3.83 5.61 -1.21
CA LEU A 60 2.69 6.51 -1.16
C LEU A 60 2.62 7.21 0.21
N TYR A 61 1.88 8.31 0.31
CA TYR A 61 1.52 8.87 1.62
C TYR A 61 0.58 7.93 2.38
N VAL A 62 0.56 8.06 3.70
CA VAL A 62 -0.37 7.34 4.58
C VAL A 62 -1.82 7.45 4.07
N GLY A 63 -2.31 8.69 3.83
CA GLY A 63 -3.67 8.89 3.30
C GLY A 63 -3.89 8.43 1.84
N GLU A 64 -2.83 8.14 1.10
CA GLU A 64 -2.94 7.47 -0.20
C GLU A 64 -3.09 5.96 -0.03
N LEU A 65 -2.41 5.36 0.96
CA LEU A 65 -2.49 3.93 1.28
C LEU A 65 -3.87 3.54 1.83
N ASP A 66 -4.52 4.44 2.57
CA ASP A 66 -5.88 4.26 3.09
C ASP A 66 -6.90 3.97 1.98
N TYR A 67 -6.66 4.46 0.76
CA TYR A 67 -7.54 4.18 -0.39
C TYR A 67 -7.64 2.68 -0.65
N PHE A 68 -6.53 1.95 -0.60
CA PHE A 68 -6.51 0.51 -0.85
C PHE A 68 -7.18 -0.28 0.26
N PHE A 69 -7.05 0.18 1.51
CA PHE A 69 -7.70 -0.45 2.65
C PHE A 69 -9.21 -0.18 2.72
N THR A 70 -9.64 1.04 2.39
CA THR A 70 -11.05 1.44 2.51
C THR A 70 -11.88 1.11 1.29
N GLN A 71 -11.34 1.28 0.08
CA GLN A 71 -12.07 1.04 -1.17
C GLN A 71 -11.95 -0.40 -1.67
N GLN A 72 -10.93 -1.14 -1.21
CA GLN A 72 -10.66 -2.52 -1.61
C GLN A 72 -10.85 -2.77 -3.12
N PRO A 73 -10.15 -2.02 -4.00
CA PRO A 73 -10.45 -1.99 -5.43
C PRO A 73 -10.18 -3.33 -6.13
N PHE A 74 -9.45 -4.25 -5.49
CA PHE A 74 -9.14 -5.57 -6.02
C PHE A 74 -10.16 -6.64 -5.65
N LEU A 75 -11.00 -6.41 -4.63
CA LEU A 75 -11.88 -7.44 -4.10
C LEU A 75 -12.92 -7.89 -5.13
N ALA A 76 -13.57 -6.93 -5.81
CA ALA A 76 -14.65 -7.23 -6.76
C ALA A 76 -14.15 -7.91 -8.05
N GLN A 77 -12.95 -7.57 -8.51
CA GLN A 77 -12.43 -8.02 -9.81
C GLN A 77 -11.45 -9.20 -9.70
N TYR A 78 -10.64 -9.25 -8.63
CA TYR A 78 -9.55 -10.21 -8.46
C TYR A 78 -9.71 -11.09 -7.22
N GLY A 79 -10.67 -10.78 -6.33
CA GLY A 79 -10.99 -11.62 -5.17
C GLY A 79 -9.99 -11.55 -4.03
N PHE A 80 -9.22 -10.47 -3.91
CA PHE A 80 -8.30 -10.26 -2.79
C PHE A 80 -8.43 -8.88 -2.16
N ASN A 81 -8.04 -8.80 -0.89
CA ASN A 81 -8.01 -7.57 -0.11
C ASN A 81 -6.57 -7.10 0.11
N VAL A 82 -6.43 -5.79 0.27
CA VAL A 82 -5.16 -5.14 0.55
C VAL A 82 -5.28 -4.32 1.83
N ARG A 83 -4.31 -4.48 2.73
CA ARG A 83 -4.06 -3.58 3.86
C ARG A 83 -2.65 -3.04 3.75
N TRP A 84 -2.33 -1.95 4.42
CA TRP A 84 -0.94 -1.46 4.47
C TRP A 84 -0.23 -2.03 5.70
N HIS A 85 1.07 -2.27 5.60
CA HIS A 85 1.86 -2.97 6.61
C HIS A 85 1.76 -2.38 8.03
N CYS A 86 1.50 -1.08 8.15
CA CYS A 86 1.51 -0.34 9.41
C CYS A 86 0.10 0.08 9.88
N ASP A 87 -0.95 -0.57 9.40
CA ASP A 87 -2.34 -0.18 9.64
C ASP A 87 -2.80 -0.29 11.10
N GLU A 88 -2.18 -1.15 11.91
CA GLU A 88 -2.51 -1.30 13.33
C GLU A 88 -1.87 -0.25 14.25
N CYS A 89 -0.68 0.25 13.89
CA CYS A 89 0.05 1.17 14.76
C CYS A 89 -0.35 2.63 14.56
N GLU A 90 -1.11 2.95 13.50
CA GLU A 90 -1.39 4.31 12.99
C GLU A 90 -0.15 5.21 12.82
N SER A 91 1.07 4.67 13.00
CA SER A 91 2.29 5.44 12.94
C SER A 91 2.55 5.78 11.48
N GLU A 92 2.76 7.07 11.22
CA GLU A 92 3.02 7.72 9.94
C GLU A 92 4.28 7.22 9.19
N MET A 93 4.64 5.94 9.30
CA MET A 93 5.83 5.34 8.71
C MET A 93 5.56 4.94 7.27
N ALA A 94 5.31 5.94 6.44
CA ALA A 94 5.46 5.84 5.01
C ALA A 94 6.64 6.73 4.60
N CYS A 95 7.66 6.18 3.93
CA CYS A 95 8.74 6.99 3.35
C CYS A 95 8.31 7.85 2.14
N GLY A 96 6.99 7.97 1.90
CA GLY A 96 6.41 8.65 0.75
C GLY A 96 6.37 10.16 0.89
N PHE A 97 6.72 10.73 2.04
CA PHE A 97 6.71 12.19 2.30
C PHE A 97 7.47 12.98 1.22
N PRO A 98 6.95 14.14 0.76
CA PRO A 98 7.78 15.02 -0.02
C PRO A 98 8.85 15.57 0.93
N MET A 99 10.14 15.47 0.57
CA MET A 99 11.13 16.29 1.24
C MET A 99 10.72 17.75 1.02
N ASN A 100 10.30 18.44 2.08
CA ASN A 100 10.16 19.89 2.03
C ASN A 100 11.48 20.47 1.53
N PRO A 101 11.47 21.39 0.54
CA PRO A 101 12.69 22.12 0.16
C PRO A 101 13.25 22.93 1.33
#